data_AF-A0A1B6ZA21-F1
#
_entry.id   AF-A0A1B6ZA21-F1
#
_cell.length_a   1.000
_cell.length_b   1.000
_cell.length_c   1.000
_cell.angle_alpha   90.00
_cell.angle_beta   90.00
_cell.angle_gamma   90.00
#
_symmetry.space_group_name_H-M   'P 1'
#
loop_
_entity.id
_entity.type
_entity.pdbx_description
1 polymer ?
#
loop_
_entity_poly.entity_id
_entity_poly.type
_entity_poly.pdbx_seq_one_letter_code
_entity_poly.pdbx_strand_id
1 'polypeptide(L)'
;MSYPDLPANVKTMAASTQMRWRHRYWHLVKNEGFVKNPANIDIVQALADIGWTAALTGEPGSGLDFLYMHRQMIHHVDMMLSNANDPNWGKVEGWSNIPAMPDDPDWPEPQISNIDNPTAWPENIRDTIEAIAGARSAEALTTNMGYATTLRDPAFLTRPDITLDKYGELIEITVHNWMHMRFAASPPADFEDESTANDWLGAPFSSHVNKYFWKLHGWIDDCIGLWEIENEKQADFSSAWRAPEEAPPWDDLLPTPAAEMAIRKSKAPLFGPLQPFAASPSAIKSAQQVIESHKK
;
A
#
# COMPACT_ATOMS: atom_id res chain seq x y z
N MET A 1 -8.26 24.73 6.88
CA MET A 1 -8.06 24.58 5.42
C MET A 1 -7.33 23.27 5.28
N SER A 2 -7.79 22.36 4.42
CA SER A 2 -7.14 21.04 4.28
C SER A 2 -5.65 21.18 3.97
N TYR A 3 -4.84 20.23 4.44
CA TYR A 3 -3.41 20.22 4.17
C TYR A 3 -3.16 20.27 2.65
N PRO A 4 -2.18 21.07 2.17
CA PRO A 4 -1.98 21.24 0.73
C PRO A 4 -1.58 19.94 0.03
N ASP A 5 -1.90 19.88 -1.27
CA ASP A 5 -1.45 18.78 -2.12
C ASP A 5 0.07 18.83 -2.34
N LEU A 6 0.62 17.77 -2.92
CA LEU A 6 2.05 17.71 -3.27
C LEU A 6 2.44 18.85 -4.23
N PRO A 7 3.68 19.36 -4.15
CA PRO A 7 4.19 20.28 -5.16
C PRO A 7 4.05 19.70 -6.58
N ALA A 8 3.64 20.52 -7.54
CA ALA A 8 3.25 20.04 -8.87
C ALA A 8 4.35 19.23 -9.59
N ASN A 9 5.61 19.62 -9.43
CA ASN A 9 6.77 18.90 -9.98
C ASN A 9 6.95 17.52 -9.33
N VAL A 10 6.72 17.41 -8.03
CA VAL A 10 6.81 16.15 -7.27
C VAL A 10 5.64 15.24 -7.65
N LYS A 11 4.42 15.78 -7.73
CA LYS A 11 3.23 15.03 -8.17
C LYS A 11 3.37 14.51 -9.61
N THR A 12 3.96 15.32 -10.50
CA THR A 12 4.22 14.91 -11.89
C THR A 12 5.22 13.77 -11.97
N MET A 13 6.30 13.80 -11.17
CA MET A 13 7.25 12.68 -11.12
C MET A 13 6.60 11.44 -10.52
N ALA A 14 5.86 11.59 -9.42
CA ALA A 14 5.15 10.49 -8.80
C ALA A 14 4.18 9.81 -9.80
N ALA A 15 3.56 10.60 -10.68
CA ALA A 15 2.68 10.09 -11.74
C ALA A 15 3.43 9.52 -12.96
N SER A 16 4.76 9.46 -12.96
CA SER A 16 5.51 8.91 -14.10
C SER A 16 5.17 7.45 -14.35
N THR A 17 5.06 7.07 -15.62
CA THR A 17 4.87 5.68 -16.07
C THR A 17 5.78 4.72 -15.31
N GLN A 18 7.06 5.08 -15.19
CA GLN A 18 8.06 4.25 -14.52
C GLN A 18 7.71 3.97 -13.04
N MET A 19 7.34 5.00 -12.27
CA MET A 19 7.04 4.84 -10.85
C MET A 19 5.72 4.08 -10.64
N ARG A 20 4.71 4.36 -11.47
CA ARG A 20 3.41 3.68 -11.44
C ARG A 20 3.55 2.17 -11.65
N TRP A 21 4.22 1.77 -12.73
CA TRP A 21 4.41 0.37 -13.05
C TRP A 21 5.35 -0.33 -12.07
N ARG A 22 6.39 0.35 -11.59
CA ARG A 22 7.31 -0.22 -10.59
C ARG A 22 6.59 -0.52 -9.28
N HIS A 23 5.84 0.44 -8.76
CA HIS A 23 5.08 0.25 -7.51
C HIS A 23 4.01 -0.82 -7.68
N ARG A 24 3.31 -0.83 -8.83
CA ARG A 24 2.34 -1.87 -9.17
C ARG A 24 2.95 -3.25 -9.21
N TYR A 25 4.00 -3.48 -10.01
CA TYR A 25 4.60 -4.82 -10.12
C TYR A 25 5.20 -5.29 -8.81
N TRP A 26 5.79 -4.39 -8.03
CA TRP A 26 6.34 -4.74 -6.72
C TRP A 26 5.30 -5.38 -5.81
N HIS A 27 4.11 -4.78 -5.71
CA HIS A 27 3.00 -5.36 -4.96
C HIS A 27 2.43 -6.61 -5.65
N LEU A 28 2.38 -6.62 -6.98
CA LEU A 28 1.76 -7.67 -7.74
C LEU A 28 2.45 -9.03 -7.58
N VAL A 29 3.78 -9.05 -7.62
CA VAL A 29 4.57 -10.28 -7.49
C VAL A 29 4.63 -10.81 -6.05
N LYS A 30 4.10 -10.05 -5.09
CA LYS A 30 3.95 -10.45 -3.69
C LYS A 30 2.52 -10.88 -3.36
N ASN A 31 1.56 -10.61 -4.26
CA ASN A 31 0.17 -10.96 -4.07
C ASN A 31 -0.06 -12.45 -4.40
N GLU A 32 -0.44 -13.23 -3.39
CA GLU A 32 -0.70 -14.66 -3.53
C GLU A 32 -1.78 -14.96 -4.59
N GLY A 33 -2.87 -14.19 -4.59
CA GLY A 33 -3.97 -14.35 -5.52
C GLY A 33 -3.54 -14.15 -6.97
N PHE A 34 -2.63 -13.21 -7.24
CA PHE A 34 -2.07 -13.01 -8.56
C PHE A 34 -1.10 -14.13 -8.94
N VAL A 35 -0.12 -14.40 -8.07
CA VAL A 35 0.98 -15.34 -8.34
C VAL A 35 0.48 -16.79 -8.49
N LYS A 36 -0.51 -17.20 -7.70
CA LYS A 36 -1.04 -18.56 -7.71
C LYS A 36 -2.22 -18.75 -8.67
N ASN A 37 -2.71 -17.69 -9.32
CA ASN A 37 -3.81 -17.83 -10.28
C ASN A 37 -3.29 -18.46 -11.58
N PRO A 38 -3.83 -19.62 -12.01
CA PRO A 38 -3.42 -20.29 -13.24
C PRO A 38 -3.54 -19.42 -14.49
N ALA A 39 -4.44 -18.43 -14.51
CA ALA A 39 -4.59 -17.50 -15.62
C ALA A 39 -3.40 -16.53 -15.77
N ASN A 40 -2.58 -16.36 -14.73
CA ASN A 40 -1.45 -15.43 -14.71
C ASN A 40 -0.09 -16.11 -14.86
N ILE A 41 -0.04 -17.44 -15.00
CA ILE A 41 1.22 -18.21 -14.89
C ILE A 41 2.29 -17.74 -15.89
N ASP A 42 1.90 -17.41 -17.12
CA ASP A 42 2.83 -16.94 -18.15
C ASP A 42 3.41 -15.56 -17.80
N ILE A 43 2.59 -14.66 -17.24
CA ILE A 43 3.02 -13.31 -16.83
C ILE A 43 3.91 -13.39 -15.59
N VAL A 44 3.53 -14.23 -14.62
CA VAL A 44 4.33 -14.49 -13.42
C VAL A 44 5.69 -15.05 -13.81
N GLN A 45 5.74 -16.00 -14.76
CA GLN A 45 7.00 -16.55 -15.25
C GLN A 45 7.83 -15.49 -16.00
N ALA A 46 7.21 -14.70 -16.88
CA ALA A 46 7.89 -13.64 -17.61
C ALA A 46 8.52 -12.59 -16.66
N LEU A 47 7.79 -12.19 -15.61
CA LEU A 47 8.30 -11.32 -14.55
C LEU A 47 9.46 -11.99 -13.79
N ALA A 48 9.32 -13.26 -13.44
CA ALA A 48 10.37 -13.99 -12.74
C ALA A 48 11.67 -14.10 -13.55
N ASP A 49 11.56 -14.31 -14.87
CA ASP A 49 12.71 -14.44 -15.79
C ASP A 49 13.56 -13.16 -15.86
N ILE A 50 12.97 -11.99 -15.59
CA ILE A 50 13.65 -10.70 -15.53
C ILE A 50 13.90 -10.21 -14.09
N GLY A 51 13.80 -11.10 -13.10
CA GLY A 51 14.17 -10.82 -11.71
C GLY A 51 13.07 -10.20 -10.84
N TRP A 52 11.82 -10.14 -11.32
CA TRP A 52 10.67 -9.70 -10.55
C TRP A 52 10.05 -10.85 -9.73
N THR A 53 10.82 -11.38 -8.76
CA THR A 53 10.42 -12.49 -7.88
C THR A 53 10.67 -12.14 -6.42
N ALA A 54 9.64 -12.27 -5.58
CA ALA A 54 9.66 -11.86 -4.17
C ALA A 54 8.96 -12.88 -3.27
N ALA A 55 9.19 -12.77 -1.95
CA ALA A 55 8.36 -13.48 -0.96
C ALA A 55 6.93 -12.96 -1.00
N LEU A 56 5.94 -13.86 -0.93
CA LEU A 56 4.52 -13.45 -0.88
C LEU A 56 4.22 -12.73 0.42
N THR A 57 3.24 -11.82 0.41
CA THR A 57 2.80 -11.13 1.64
C THR A 57 2.35 -12.15 2.70
N GLY A 58 2.99 -12.11 3.87
CA GLY A 58 2.77 -13.05 4.97
C GLY A 58 3.74 -14.23 5.01
N GLU A 59 4.64 -14.36 4.03
CA GLU A 59 5.75 -15.32 4.05
C GLU A 59 7.02 -14.70 4.65
N PRO A 60 7.96 -15.51 5.18
CA PRO A 60 9.22 -15.01 5.72
C PRO A 60 9.98 -14.11 4.73
N GLY A 61 10.46 -12.97 5.21
CA GLY A 61 11.12 -11.93 4.43
C GLY A 61 10.18 -10.88 3.84
N SER A 62 8.86 -11.12 3.77
CA SER A 62 7.94 -10.20 3.11
C SER A 62 7.84 -8.85 3.84
N GLY A 63 7.96 -8.85 5.17
CA GLY A 63 7.90 -7.63 5.96
C GLY A 63 9.16 -6.79 5.86
N LEU A 64 10.33 -7.41 5.74
CA LEU A 64 11.58 -6.69 5.42
C LEU A 64 11.48 -6.01 4.06
N ASP A 65 10.98 -6.71 3.04
CA ASP A 65 10.79 -6.15 1.71
C ASP A 65 9.88 -4.92 1.77
N PHE A 66 8.75 -5.02 2.49
CA PHE A 66 7.78 -3.94 2.65
C PHE A 66 8.39 -2.70 3.30
N LEU A 67 9.04 -2.85 4.46
CA LEU A 67 9.65 -1.73 5.17
C LEU A 67 10.78 -1.11 4.33
N TYR A 68 11.62 -1.94 3.71
CA TYR A 68 12.74 -1.46 2.91
C TYR A 68 12.27 -0.68 1.67
N MET A 69 11.36 -1.24 0.87
CA MET A 69 10.92 -0.63 -0.38
C MET A 69 10.29 0.75 -0.13
N HIS A 70 9.40 0.86 0.86
CA HIS A 70 8.74 2.13 1.17
C HIS A 70 9.72 3.16 1.76
N ARG A 71 10.70 2.74 2.58
CA ARG A 71 11.79 3.62 3.04
C ARG A 71 12.62 4.15 1.87
N GLN A 72 12.90 3.32 0.86
CA GLN A 72 13.59 3.78 -0.36
C GLN A 72 12.73 4.76 -1.18
N MET A 73 11.42 4.51 -1.30
CA MET A 73 10.50 5.46 -1.96
C MET A 73 10.48 6.82 -1.25
N ILE A 74 10.43 6.83 0.08
CA ILE A 74 10.50 8.06 0.89
C ILE A 74 11.81 8.79 0.63
N HIS A 75 12.95 8.10 0.70
CA HIS A 75 14.25 8.71 0.45
C HIS A 75 14.32 9.37 -0.94
N HIS A 76 13.79 8.70 -1.97
CA HIS A 76 13.74 9.24 -3.32
C HIS A 76 12.84 10.49 -3.40
N VAL A 77 11.67 10.48 -2.78
CA VAL A 77 10.76 11.63 -2.78
C VAL A 77 11.30 12.79 -1.95
N ASP A 78 11.98 12.54 -0.83
CA ASP A 78 12.63 13.59 -0.03
C ASP A 78 13.69 14.36 -0.82
N MET A 79 14.45 13.66 -1.66
CA MET A 79 15.38 14.30 -2.60
C MET A 79 14.67 15.23 -3.59
N MET A 80 13.39 14.98 -3.89
CA MET A 80 12.59 15.82 -4.79
C MET A 80 11.87 16.94 -4.05
N LEU A 81 11.36 16.68 -2.86
CA LEU A 81 10.74 17.66 -1.98
C LEU A 81 11.74 18.76 -1.61
N SER A 82 12.98 18.39 -1.26
CA SER A 82 14.05 19.35 -0.97
C SER A 82 14.33 20.30 -2.15
N ASN A 83 14.19 19.83 -3.39
CA ASN A 83 14.33 20.66 -4.60
C ASN A 83 13.09 21.52 -4.89
N ALA A 84 11.90 21.12 -4.44
CA ALA A 84 10.66 21.86 -4.64
C ALA A 84 10.58 23.12 -3.75
N ASN A 85 11.29 23.12 -2.61
CA ASN A 85 11.34 24.22 -1.64
C ASN A 85 9.93 24.70 -1.21
N ASP A 86 9.01 23.75 -1.02
CA ASP A 86 7.66 24.01 -0.54
C ASP A 86 7.64 24.10 1.00
N PRO A 87 6.99 25.10 1.60
CA PRO A 87 7.00 25.29 3.05
C PRO A 87 6.22 24.22 3.83
N ASN A 88 5.33 23.48 3.17
CA ASN A 88 4.56 22.39 3.78
C ASN A 88 5.19 21.03 3.49
N TRP A 89 5.89 20.91 2.36
CA TRP A 89 6.52 19.67 1.90
C TRP A 89 8.05 19.81 1.80
N GLY A 90 8.71 19.97 2.94
CA GLY A 90 10.18 19.96 3.02
C GLY A 90 10.79 18.56 2.96
N LYS A 91 10.08 17.59 3.54
CA LYS A 91 10.35 16.14 3.51
C LYS A 91 9.06 15.39 3.84
N VAL A 92 9.05 14.08 3.63
CA VAL A 92 7.99 13.20 4.11
C VAL A 92 8.03 13.16 5.63
N GLU A 93 6.87 13.35 6.25
CA GLU A 93 6.68 13.25 7.68
C GLU A 93 5.40 12.45 7.94
N GLY A 94 5.49 11.46 8.81
CA GLY A 94 4.35 10.66 9.21
C GLY A 94 3.30 11.46 9.96
N TRP A 95 2.07 10.95 9.99
CA TRP A 95 1.09 11.43 10.95
C TRP A 95 1.58 11.14 12.38
N SER A 96 1.70 12.14 13.24
CA SER A 96 1.97 11.87 14.67
C SER A 96 0.82 11.10 15.32
N ASN A 97 -0.41 11.36 14.88
CA ASN A 97 -1.61 10.57 15.20
C ASN A 97 -2.39 10.37 13.91
N ILE A 98 -2.81 9.13 13.62
CA ILE A 98 -3.66 8.84 12.47
C ILE A 98 -4.99 9.59 12.65
N PRO A 99 -5.45 10.37 11.64
CA PRO A 99 -6.69 11.15 11.75
C PRO A 99 -7.88 10.24 12.10
N ALA A 100 -8.56 10.51 13.20
CA ALA A 100 -9.67 9.68 13.68
C ALA A 100 -11.05 10.20 13.23
N MET A 101 -11.17 11.51 13.01
CA MET A 101 -12.44 12.15 12.66
C MET A 101 -12.63 12.21 11.14
N PRO A 102 -13.81 11.84 10.60
CA PRO A 102 -14.07 11.93 9.15
C PRO A 102 -13.97 13.37 8.60
N ASP A 103 -14.24 14.36 9.45
CA ASP A 103 -14.19 15.79 9.15
C ASP A 103 -12.91 16.47 9.67
N ASP A 104 -11.82 15.71 9.84
CA ASP A 104 -10.52 16.26 10.23
C ASP A 104 -10.16 17.49 9.37
N PRO A 105 -9.77 18.62 9.98
CA PRO A 105 -9.61 19.88 9.25
C PRO A 105 -8.46 19.86 8.25
N ASP A 106 -7.48 18.98 8.45
CA ASP A 106 -6.27 18.87 7.62
C ASP A 106 -6.34 17.64 6.70
N TRP A 107 -6.86 16.53 7.22
CA TRP A 107 -6.90 15.20 6.58
C TRP A 107 -8.30 14.56 6.59
N PRO A 108 -9.32 15.22 6.03
CA PRO A 108 -10.68 14.70 6.04
C PRO A 108 -10.79 13.39 5.23
N GLU A 109 -11.73 12.53 5.58
CA GLU A 109 -12.07 11.36 4.76
C GLU A 109 -12.74 11.81 3.45
N PRO A 110 -12.31 11.31 2.27
CA PRO A 110 -12.94 11.68 1.01
C PRO A 110 -14.43 11.29 0.96
N GLN A 111 -15.27 12.22 0.52
CA GLN A 111 -16.71 11.97 0.41
C GLN A 111 -17.02 11.08 -0.80
N ILE A 112 -17.77 10.00 -0.58
CA ILE A 112 -18.18 9.04 -1.62
C ILE A 112 -19.70 8.88 -1.53
N SER A 113 -20.41 9.26 -2.59
CA SER A 113 -21.87 9.12 -2.65
C SER A 113 -22.26 7.64 -2.72
N ASN A 114 -23.34 7.26 -2.03
CA ASN A 114 -23.87 5.89 -2.02
C ASN A 114 -22.85 4.83 -1.58
N ILE A 115 -21.87 5.19 -0.74
CA ILE A 115 -20.90 4.23 -0.20
C ILE A 115 -21.58 3.09 0.58
N ASP A 116 -22.67 3.39 1.29
CA ASP A 116 -23.47 2.40 2.03
C ASP A 116 -24.42 1.58 1.14
N ASN A 117 -24.43 1.83 -0.17
CA ASN A 117 -25.22 1.09 -1.14
C ASN A 117 -24.34 0.59 -2.31
N PRO A 118 -23.53 -0.46 -2.10
CA PRO A 118 -22.68 -1.03 -3.14
C PRO A 118 -23.43 -1.40 -4.42
N THR A 119 -24.71 -1.79 -4.33
CA THR A 119 -25.51 -2.15 -5.52
C THR A 119 -25.78 -0.98 -6.46
N ALA A 120 -25.64 0.26 -5.99
CA ALA A 120 -25.69 1.47 -6.81
C ALA A 120 -24.45 1.64 -7.71
N TRP A 121 -23.40 0.86 -7.48
CA TRP A 121 -22.16 0.87 -8.25
C TRP A 121 -22.09 -0.29 -9.26
N PRO A 122 -21.33 -0.11 -10.36
CA PRO A 122 -21.01 -1.17 -11.30
C PRO A 122 -20.50 -2.43 -10.60
N GLU A 123 -20.96 -3.60 -11.06
CA GLU A 123 -20.66 -4.91 -10.45
C GLU A 123 -19.17 -5.15 -10.23
N ASN A 124 -18.33 -4.72 -11.17
CA ASN A 124 -16.89 -4.93 -11.15
C ASN A 124 -16.13 -4.11 -10.09
N ILE A 125 -16.79 -3.18 -9.38
CA ILE A 125 -16.19 -2.39 -8.30
C ILE A 125 -16.99 -2.46 -6.98
N ARG A 126 -18.00 -3.31 -6.88
CA ARG A 126 -18.84 -3.41 -5.65
C ARG A 126 -18.03 -3.80 -4.44
N ASP A 127 -17.23 -4.86 -4.55
CA ASP A 127 -16.38 -5.36 -3.47
C ASP A 127 -15.38 -4.28 -3.01
N THR A 128 -14.92 -3.41 -3.91
CA THR A 128 -14.10 -2.26 -3.57
C THR A 128 -14.85 -1.26 -2.72
N ILE A 129 -16.06 -0.90 -3.14
CA ILE A 129 -16.91 0.02 -2.39
C ILE A 129 -17.24 -0.56 -1.01
N GLU A 130 -17.51 -1.87 -0.93
CA GLU A 130 -17.69 -2.59 0.33
C GLU A 130 -16.44 -2.54 1.22
N ALA A 131 -15.25 -2.72 0.65
CA ALA A 131 -13.99 -2.63 1.39
C ALA A 131 -13.73 -1.20 1.93
N ILE A 132 -14.01 -0.16 1.13
CA ILE A 132 -13.91 1.24 1.59
C ILE A 132 -14.94 1.51 2.70
N ALA A 133 -16.19 1.09 2.52
CA ALA A 133 -17.24 1.24 3.53
C ALA A 133 -16.87 0.53 4.84
N GLY A 134 -16.39 -0.71 4.73
CA GLY A 134 -15.89 -1.49 5.87
C GLY A 134 -14.74 -0.81 6.60
N ALA A 135 -13.75 -0.27 5.87
CA ALA A 135 -12.61 0.44 6.44
C ALA A 135 -12.99 1.72 7.19
N ARG A 136 -14.12 2.34 6.82
CA ARG A 136 -14.67 3.55 7.46
C ARG A 136 -15.66 3.25 8.59
N SER A 137 -15.99 1.98 8.83
CA SER A 137 -16.88 1.60 9.93
C SER A 137 -16.27 1.95 11.30
N ALA A 138 -17.13 2.23 12.28
CA ALA A 138 -16.69 2.51 13.65
C ALA A 138 -15.91 1.33 14.27
N GLU A 139 -16.24 0.10 13.90
CA GLU A 139 -15.54 -1.11 14.32
C GLU A 139 -14.13 -1.17 13.73
N ALA A 140 -13.99 -0.94 12.42
CA ALA A 140 -12.68 -0.91 11.76
C ALA A 140 -11.81 0.22 12.33
N LEU A 141 -12.38 1.39 12.59
CA LEU A 141 -11.68 2.50 13.22
C LEU A 141 -11.15 2.11 14.60
N THR A 142 -12.03 1.60 15.48
CA THR A 142 -11.65 1.21 16.84
C THR A 142 -10.56 0.13 16.84
N THR A 143 -10.74 -0.88 16.00
CA THR A 143 -9.82 -2.02 15.91
C THR A 143 -8.44 -1.59 15.42
N ASN A 144 -8.37 -0.89 14.28
CA ASN A 144 -7.10 -0.53 13.67
C ASN A 144 -6.36 0.59 14.43
N MET A 145 -7.07 1.52 15.07
CA MET A 145 -6.43 2.47 16.00
C MET A 145 -5.83 1.74 17.21
N GLY A 146 -6.50 0.70 17.70
CA GLY A 146 -5.95 -0.18 18.72
C GLY A 146 -4.69 -0.92 18.25
N TYR A 147 -4.68 -1.42 17.00
CA TYR A 147 -3.48 -2.04 16.42
C TYR A 147 -2.33 -1.04 16.22
N ALA A 148 -2.62 0.16 15.72
CA ALA A 148 -1.64 1.24 15.57
C ALA A 148 -1.00 1.62 16.92
N THR A 149 -1.77 1.57 18.01
CA THR A 149 -1.27 1.79 19.37
C THR A 149 -0.36 0.65 19.82
N THR A 150 -0.78 -0.60 19.67
CA THR A 150 0.02 -1.78 20.04
C THR A 150 1.32 -1.86 19.24
N LEU A 151 1.30 -1.55 17.94
CA LEU A 151 2.48 -1.56 17.07
C LEU A 151 3.51 -0.48 17.44
N ARG A 152 3.19 0.46 18.33
CA ARG A 152 4.12 1.48 18.83
C ARG A 152 4.37 1.37 20.34
N ASP A 153 3.90 0.30 20.97
CA ASP A 153 4.14 0.02 22.38
C ASP A 153 5.54 -0.59 22.57
N PRO A 154 6.43 0.03 23.39
CA PRO A 154 7.74 -0.53 23.73
C PRO A 154 7.71 -2.00 24.19
N ALA A 155 6.72 -2.38 25.00
CA ALA A 155 6.60 -3.75 25.48
C ALA A 155 6.27 -4.74 24.37
N PHE A 156 5.55 -4.29 23.32
CA PHE A 156 5.28 -5.10 22.14
C PHE A 156 6.53 -5.22 21.27
N LEU A 157 7.22 -4.09 21.01
CA LEU A 157 8.36 -4.01 20.10
C LEU A 157 9.57 -4.82 20.57
N THR A 158 9.71 -5.02 21.88
CA THR A 158 10.81 -5.77 22.53
C THR A 158 10.50 -7.26 22.70
N ARG A 159 9.32 -7.74 22.28
CA ARG A 159 8.97 -9.16 22.36
C ARG A 159 9.93 -10.00 21.49
N PRO A 160 10.39 -11.18 21.96
CA PRO A 160 11.33 -12.02 21.21
C PRO A 160 10.80 -12.51 19.85
N ASP A 161 9.48 -12.62 19.69
CA ASP A 161 8.84 -13.02 18.43
C ASP A 161 8.59 -11.86 17.45
N ILE A 162 8.85 -10.61 17.85
CA ILE A 162 8.68 -9.41 17.03
C ILE A 162 10.03 -9.01 16.42
N THR A 163 10.47 -9.82 15.46
CA THR A 163 11.60 -9.46 14.58
C THR A 163 11.20 -8.30 13.67
N LEU A 164 12.17 -7.60 13.07
CA LEU A 164 11.89 -6.53 12.10
C LEU A 164 11.04 -7.03 10.92
N ASP A 165 11.30 -8.26 10.44
CA ASP A 165 10.49 -8.90 9.41
C ASP A 165 9.04 -9.10 9.86
N LYS A 166 8.85 -9.70 11.04
CA LYS A 166 7.51 -9.91 11.57
C LYS A 166 6.79 -8.58 11.80
N TYR A 167 7.49 -7.57 12.29
CA TYR A 167 6.94 -6.25 12.52
C TYR A 167 6.46 -5.60 11.22
N GLY A 168 7.26 -5.66 10.16
CA GLY A 168 6.87 -5.19 8.83
C GLY A 168 5.64 -5.90 8.28
N GLU A 169 5.58 -7.22 8.43
CA GLU A 169 4.42 -8.04 8.04
C GLU A 169 3.15 -7.59 8.78
N LEU A 170 3.23 -7.42 10.10
CA LEU A 170 2.09 -6.99 10.91
C LEU A 170 1.58 -5.61 10.49
N ILE A 171 2.49 -4.66 10.22
CA ILE A 171 2.14 -3.32 9.76
C ILE A 171 1.45 -3.39 8.39
N GLU A 172 2.07 -4.06 7.40
CA GLU A 172 1.56 -4.17 6.03
C GLU A 172 0.14 -4.75 6.05
N ILE A 173 -0.07 -5.88 6.73
CA ILE A 173 -1.33 -6.62 6.68
C ILE A 173 -2.47 -5.91 7.41
N THR A 174 -2.17 -5.09 8.41
CA THR A 174 -3.17 -4.46 9.28
C THR A 174 -3.35 -2.97 8.97
N VAL A 175 -2.62 -2.10 9.68
CA VAL A 175 -2.86 -0.65 9.70
C VAL A 175 -2.59 -0.02 8.32
N HIS A 176 -1.58 -0.50 7.59
CA HIS A 176 -1.28 0.01 6.25
C HIS A 176 -2.46 -0.17 5.28
N ASN A 177 -2.93 -1.42 5.10
CA ASN A 177 -4.04 -1.73 4.20
C ASN A 177 -5.31 -0.97 4.58
N TRP A 178 -5.59 -0.89 5.88
CA TRP A 178 -6.71 -0.12 6.40
C TRP A 178 -6.61 1.37 6.07
N MET A 179 -5.45 2.01 6.28
CA MET A 179 -5.27 3.44 5.98
C MET A 179 -5.51 3.74 4.50
N HIS A 180 -5.00 2.89 3.59
CA HIS A 180 -5.25 3.05 2.16
C HIS A 180 -6.73 3.02 1.81
N MET A 181 -7.48 2.04 2.32
CA MET A 181 -8.90 1.90 2.00
C MET A 181 -9.76 2.96 2.68
N ARG A 182 -9.44 3.33 3.93
CA ARG A 182 -10.20 4.35 4.67
C ARG A 182 -10.14 5.71 3.99
N PHE A 183 -8.94 6.13 3.58
CA PHE A 183 -8.71 7.42 2.93
C PHE A 183 -8.79 7.38 1.40
N ALA A 184 -9.18 6.25 0.80
CA ALA A 184 -9.45 6.20 -0.63
C ALA A 184 -10.68 7.01 -1.01
N ALA A 185 -10.61 7.73 -2.13
CA ALA A 185 -11.77 8.36 -2.77
C ALA A 185 -12.55 7.34 -3.62
N SER A 186 -13.56 7.82 -4.34
CA SER A 186 -14.26 7.00 -5.35
C SER A 186 -13.26 6.40 -6.33
N PRO A 187 -13.37 5.09 -6.66
CA PRO A 187 -12.50 4.47 -7.65
C PRO A 187 -12.60 5.17 -9.02
N PRO A 188 -11.48 5.34 -9.74
CA PRO A 188 -11.50 5.92 -11.08
C PRO A 188 -12.18 4.97 -12.07
N ALA A 189 -12.67 5.53 -13.18
CA ALA A 189 -13.20 4.73 -14.28
C ALA A 189 -12.09 3.91 -14.99
N ASP A 190 -10.88 4.46 -15.03
CA ASP A 190 -9.68 3.82 -15.54
C ASP A 190 -8.60 3.82 -14.44
N PHE A 191 -8.26 2.63 -13.95
CA PHE A 191 -7.25 2.45 -12.90
C PHE A 191 -5.83 2.65 -13.42
N GLU A 192 -5.62 2.57 -14.73
CA GLU A 192 -4.32 2.65 -15.39
C GLU A 192 -4.11 4.01 -16.08
N ASP A 193 -5.00 4.99 -15.84
CA ASP A 193 -4.76 6.36 -16.28
C ASP A 193 -3.48 6.91 -15.64
N GLU A 194 -2.51 7.28 -16.48
CA GLU A 194 -1.22 7.80 -16.03
C GLU A 194 -1.27 9.28 -15.63
N SER A 195 -2.39 9.97 -15.87
CA SER A 195 -2.55 11.38 -15.53
C SER A 195 -2.34 11.66 -14.04
N THR A 196 -1.87 12.85 -13.68
CA THR A 196 -1.72 13.27 -12.28
C THR A 196 -3.06 13.36 -11.52
N ALA A 197 -4.19 13.26 -12.23
CA ALA A 197 -5.51 13.21 -11.63
C ALA A 197 -5.88 11.81 -11.12
N ASN A 198 -5.26 10.74 -11.66
CA ASN A 198 -5.37 9.41 -11.09
C ASN A 198 -4.36 9.27 -9.94
N ASP A 199 -4.81 9.67 -8.75
CA ASP A 199 -4.13 9.51 -7.46
C ASP A 199 -4.94 8.63 -6.50
N TRP A 200 -5.67 7.64 -7.04
CA TRP A 200 -6.55 6.82 -6.23
C TRP A 200 -5.77 5.95 -5.21
N LEU A 201 -5.99 6.21 -3.92
CA LEU A 201 -5.22 5.62 -2.83
C LEU A 201 -5.36 4.09 -2.71
N GLY A 202 -6.45 3.52 -3.25
CA GLY A 202 -6.77 2.09 -3.15
C GLY A 202 -6.00 1.18 -4.10
N ALA A 203 -5.19 1.71 -5.02
CA ALA A 203 -4.37 0.91 -5.94
C ALA A 203 -2.89 1.31 -5.88
N PRO A 204 -1.95 0.34 -5.86
CA PRO A 204 -0.52 0.63 -5.99
C PRO A 204 -0.15 1.43 -7.25
N PHE A 205 -0.89 1.27 -8.34
CA PHE A 205 -0.61 2.00 -9.58
C PHE A 205 -0.69 3.54 -9.42
N SER A 206 -1.51 4.04 -8.50
CA SER A 206 -1.76 5.47 -8.35
C SER A 206 -1.64 6.00 -6.92
N SER A 207 -1.58 5.14 -5.91
CA SER A 207 -1.61 5.56 -4.51
C SER A 207 -0.49 6.53 -4.14
N HIS A 208 0.73 6.34 -4.63
CA HIS A 208 1.89 7.21 -4.37
C HIS A 208 1.78 8.61 -5.00
N VAL A 209 0.83 8.85 -5.89
CA VAL A 209 0.53 10.18 -6.42
C VAL A 209 -0.30 11.00 -5.42
N ASN A 210 -0.93 10.32 -4.45
CA ASN A 210 -1.81 10.93 -3.46
C ASN A 210 -1.04 11.47 -2.25
N LYS A 211 -1.38 12.66 -1.77
CA LYS A 211 -0.76 13.22 -0.56
C LYS A 211 -0.91 12.37 0.71
N TYR A 212 -2.01 11.61 0.86
CA TYR A 212 -2.25 10.76 2.03
C TYR A 212 -1.26 9.58 2.09
N PHE A 213 -0.80 9.09 0.93
CA PHE A 213 0.23 8.05 0.84
C PHE A 213 1.49 8.44 1.60
N TRP A 214 1.96 9.67 1.43
CA TRP A 214 3.21 10.09 2.05
C TRP A 214 3.07 10.25 3.57
N LYS A 215 1.89 10.65 4.07
CA LYS A 215 1.65 10.71 5.52
C LYS A 215 1.51 9.33 6.16
N LEU A 216 0.83 8.40 5.50
CA LEU A 216 0.68 7.04 6.01
C LEU A 216 2.02 6.28 5.95
N HIS A 217 2.80 6.43 4.87
CA HIS A 217 4.12 5.80 4.76
C HIS A 217 5.18 6.46 5.64
N GLY A 218 5.08 7.76 5.89
CA GLY A 218 5.90 8.40 6.93
C GLY A 218 5.62 7.80 8.32
N TRP A 219 4.36 7.49 8.66
CA TRP A 219 4.03 6.83 9.94
C TRP A 219 4.64 5.42 10.02
N ILE A 220 4.64 4.69 8.90
CA ILE A 220 5.27 3.38 8.78
C ILE A 220 6.79 3.47 8.91
N ASP A 221 7.42 4.50 8.33
CA ASP A 221 8.86 4.70 8.44
C ASP A 221 9.28 5.08 9.87
N ASP A 222 8.48 5.93 10.54
CA ASP A 222 8.65 6.27 11.96
C ASP A 222 8.58 5.01 12.85
N CYS A 223 7.72 4.04 12.51
CA CYS A 223 7.63 2.76 13.20
C CYS A 223 8.95 1.98 13.16
N ILE A 224 9.70 2.04 12.05
CA ILE A 224 11.03 1.41 11.99
C ILE A 224 11.96 2.08 13.00
N GLY A 225 11.96 3.42 13.06
CA GLY A 225 12.77 4.17 14.03
C GLY A 225 12.43 3.83 15.49
N LEU A 226 11.15 3.64 15.79
CA LEU A 226 10.72 3.15 17.11
C LEU A 226 11.24 1.74 17.40
N TRP A 227 11.12 0.81 16.45
CA TRP A 227 11.65 -0.53 16.61
C TRP A 227 13.16 -0.51 16.87
N GLU A 228 13.90 0.35 16.16
CA GLU A 228 15.36 0.51 16.33
C GLU A 228 15.74 1.03 17.72
N ILE A 229 15.00 2.01 18.23
CA ILE A 229 15.21 2.59 19.56
C ILE A 229 14.93 1.54 20.64
N GLU A 230 13.76 0.91 20.60
CA GLU A 230 13.33 -0.02 21.66
C GLU A 230 14.14 -1.32 21.67
N ASN A 231 14.67 -1.75 20.52
CA ASN A 231 15.55 -2.93 20.43
C ASN A 231 17.04 -2.59 20.52
N GLU A 232 17.39 -1.31 20.70
CA GLU A 232 18.78 -0.82 20.72
C GLU A 232 19.62 -1.33 19.54
N LYS A 233 19.00 -1.44 18.35
CA LYS A 233 19.59 -2.07 17.17
C LYS A 233 19.13 -1.37 15.90
N GLN A 234 20.06 -1.11 14.98
CA GLN A 234 19.71 -0.62 13.64
C GLN A 234 18.94 -1.68 12.82
N ALA A 235 17.99 -1.21 12.03
CA ALA A 235 17.24 -2.04 11.11
C ALA A 235 18.18 -2.63 10.05
N ASP A 236 18.16 -3.96 9.92
CA ASP A 236 18.99 -4.68 8.97
C ASP A 236 18.15 -5.14 7.78
N PHE A 237 18.30 -4.44 6.66
CA PHE A 237 17.65 -4.74 5.38
C PHE A 237 18.56 -5.47 4.39
N SER A 238 19.66 -6.09 4.86
CA SER A 238 20.59 -6.82 3.97
C SER A 238 19.93 -7.96 3.20
N SER A 239 18.91 -8.59 3.79
CA SER A 239 18.12 -9.67 3.19
C SER A 239 16.84 -9.19 2.49
N ALA A 240 16.53 -7.90 2.50
CA ALA A 240 15.34 -7.38 1.82
C ALA A 240 15.50 -7.50 0.30
N TRP A 241 14.44 -7.93 -0.38
CA TRP A 241 14.40 -8.03 -1.82
C TRP A 241 14.55 -6.64 -2.47
N ARG A 242 15.50 -6.56 -3.39
CA ARG A 242 15.77 -5.36 -4.19
C ARG A 242 15.18 -5.59 -5.56
N ALA A 243 13.93 -5.16 -5.73
CA ALA A 243 13.28 -5.22 -7.03
C ALA A 243 14.10 -4.47 -8.09
N PRO A 244 14.08 -4.92 -9.36
CA PRO A 244 14.71 -4.20 -10.44
C PRO A 244 14.35 -2.71 -10.46
N GLU A 245 15.30 -1.86 -10.86
CA GLU A 245 15.11 -0.40 -10.90
C GLU A 245 14.07 -0.01 -11.94
N GLU A 246 14.08 -0.70 -13.09
CA GLU A 246 13.15 -0.48 -14.19
C GLU A 246 12.05 -1.55 -14.18
N ALA A 247 10.81 -1.07 -14.10
CA ALA A 247 9.64 -1.84 -14.48
C ALA A 247 9.63 -2.03 -16.01
N PRO A 248 9.47 -3.27 -16.51
CA PRO A 248 9.33 -3.49 -17.95
C PRO A 248 8.06 -2.81 -18.46
N PRO A 249 8.00 -2.39 -19.74
CA PRO A 249 6.75 -2.03 -20.38
C PRO A 249 5.77 -3.21 -20.31
N TRP A 250 4.52 -2.96 -19.92
CA TRP A 250 3.52 -4.02 -19.81
C TRP A 250 3.31 -4.78 -21.12
N ASP A 251 3.35 -4.07 -22.25
CA ASP A 251 3.17 -4.68 -23.58
C ASP A 251 4.26 -5.71 -23.92
N ASP A 252 5.45 -5.61 -23.29
CA ASP A 252 6.54 -6.58 -23.48
C ASP A 252 6.34 -7.88 -22.68
N LEU A 253 5.44 -7.88 -21.68
CA LEU A 253 5.16 -9.04 -20.83
C LEU A 253 4.00 -9.92 -21.34
N LEU A 254 3.31 -9.51 -22.41
CA LEU A 254 2.13 -10.20 -22.90
C LEU A 254 2.50 -11.34 -23.86
N PRO A 255 2.22 -12.62 -23.51
CA PRO A 255 2.71 -13.76 -24.27
C PRO A 255 2.03 -13.90 -25.65
N THR A 256 0.81 -13.38 -25.84
CA THR A 256 0.10 -13.33 -27.14
C THR A 256 -0.98 -12.23 -27.21
N PRO A 257 -1.37 -11.75 -28.41
CA PRO A 257 -2.54 -10.87 -28.60
C PRO A 257 -3.87 -11.46 -28.10
N ALA A 258 -3.99 -12.80 -27.99
CA ALA A 258 -5.17 -13.47 -27.45
C ALA A 258 -5.20 -13.45 -25.91
N ALA A 259 -4.04 -13.59 -25.26
CA ALA A 259 -3.88 -13.40 -23.82
C ALA A 259 -4.09 -11.92 -23.44
N GLU A 260 -3.50 -11.00 -24.21
CA GLU A 260 -3.77 -9.56 -24.13
C GLU A 260 -5.27 -9.28 -24.24
N MET A 261 -5.94 -9.84 -25.24
CA MET A 261 -7.36 -9.62 -25.47
C MET A 261 -8.23 -10.30 -24.40
N ALA A 262 -7.85 -11.44 -23.82
CA ALA A 262 -8.57 -12.06 -22.71
C ALA A 262 -8.44 -11.25 -21.41
N ILE A 263 -7.25 -10.74 -21.13
CA ILE A 263 -6.94 -9.87 -20.00
C ILE A 263 -7.67 -8.53 -20.13
N ARG A 264 -7.57 -7.87 -21.30
CA ARG A 264 -8.24 -6.58 -21.60
C ARG A 264 -9.77 -6.70 -21.78
N LYS A 265 -10.30 -7.79 -22.37
CA LYS A 265 -11.77 -7.99 -22.55
C LYS A 265 -12.51 -8.36 -21.28
N SER A 266 -11.81 -8.86 -20.26
CA SER A 266 -12.46 -9.28 -19.03
C SER A 266 -13.26 -8.14 -18.38
N LYS A 267 -12.91 -6.86 -18.59
CA LYS A 267 -13.55 -5.64 -18.01
C LYS A 267 -13.75 -5.66 -16.49
N ALA A 268 -13.44 -6.77 -15.82
CA ALA A 268 -12.87 -6.75 -14.51
C ALA A 268 -11.72 -5.73 -14.55
N PRO A 269 -11.44 -5.01 -13.45
CA PRO A 269 -10.08 -4.50 -13.31
C PRO A 269 -9.14 -5.66 -13.68
N LEU A 270 -7.98 -5.41 -14.30
CA LEU A 270 -7.07 -6.50 -14.70
C LEU A 270 -6.72 -7.47 -13.54
N PHE A 271 -7.10 -7.09 -12.32
CA PHE A 271 -7.34 -7.93 -11.16
C PHE A 271 -8.85 -7.97 -10.86
N GLY A 272 -9.46 -9.16 -10.81
CA GLY A 272 -10.82 -9.31 -10.26
C GLY A 272 -11.01 -8.51 -8.96
N PRO A 273 -12.26 -8.15 -8.62
CA PRO A 273 -12.63 -7.03 -7.74
C PRO A 273 -11.46 -6.59 -6.88
N LEU A 274 -10.80 -5.50 -7.32
CA LEU A 274 -9.63 -4.87 -6.70
C LEU A 274 -9.27 -5.58 -5.42
N GLN A 275 -8.42 -6.61 -5.49
CA GLN A 275 -7.88 -7.10 -4.24
C GLN A 275 -7.18 -5.87 -3.66
N PRO A 276 -7.62 -5.38 -2.48
CA PRO A 276 -6.90 -4.30 -1.83
C PRO A 276 -5.43 -4.71 -1.68
N PHE A 277 -4.61 -3.88 -1.07
CA PHE A 277 -3.44 -4.42 -0.40
C PHE A 277 -3.89 -5.59 0.50
N ALA A 278 -3.83 -6.83 0.02
CA ALA A 278 -4.63 -7.92 0.53
C ALA A 278 -3.73 -9.13 0.68
N ALA A 279 -3.37 -9.37 1.93
CA ALA A 279 -2.85 -10.64 2.35
C ALA A 279 -3.98 -11.67 2.36
N SER A 280 -3.62 -12.95 2.35
CA SER A 280 -4.64 -14.01 2.47
C SER A 280 -5.42 -13.90 3.79
N PRO A 281 -6.68 -14.36 3.84
CA PRO A 281 -7.47 -14.37 5.08
C PRO A 281 -6.76 -15.05 6.25
N SER A 282 -5.97 -16.09 5.97
CA SER A 282 -5.11 -16.74 6.96
C SER A 282 -4.03 -15.82 7.50
N ALA A 283 -3.33 -15.08 6.63
CA ALA A 283 -2.28 -14.15 7.05
C ALA A 283 -2.85 -13.00 7.88
N ILE A 284 -4.00 -12.45 7.47
CA ILE A 284 -4.74 -11.43 8.24
C ILE A 284 -5.06 -11.96 9.64
N LYS A 285 -5.68 -13.13 9.74
CA LYS A 285 -6.05 -13.72 11.03
C LYS A 285 -4.82 -13.98 11.91
N SER A 286 -3.72 -14.49 11.33
CA SER A 286 -2.48 -14.71 12.05
C SER A 286 -1.86 -13.40 12.56
N ALA A 287 -1.85 -12.34 11.75
CA ALA A 287 -1.35 -11.03 12.17
C ALA A 287 -2.18 -10.45 13.33
N GLN A 288 -3.51 -10.49 13.21
CA GLN A 288 -4.43 -10.03 14.26
C GLN A 288 -4.20 -10.79 15.57
N GLN A 289 -4.05 -12.11 15.52
CA GLN A 289 -3.79 -12.93 16.70
C GLN A 289 -2.51 -12.54 17.44
N VAL A 290 -1.43 -12.21 16.72
CA VAL A 290 -0.16 -11.77 17.33
C VAL A 290 -0.31 -10.44 18.05
N ILE A 291 -1.02 -9.47 17.44
CA ILE A 291 -1.25 -8.16 18.05
C ILE A 291 -2.18 -8.29 19.26
N GLU A 292 -3.26 -9.08 19.13
CA GLU A 292 -4.22 -9.29 20.22
C GLU A 292 -3.66 -10.09 21.39
N SER A 293 -2.66 -10.94 21.17
CA SER A 293 -1.99 -11.65 22.27
C SER A 293 -1.26 -10.72 23.22
N HIS A 294 -0.90 -9.51 22.78
CA HIS A 294 -0.26 -8.49 23.61
C HIS A 294 -1.22 -7.77 24.55
N LYS A 295 -2.51 -7.73 24.20
CA LYS A 295 -3.55 -7.05 24.98
C LYS A 295 -4.02 -7.86 26.20
N LYS A 296 -3.55 -9.11 26.35
CA LYS A 296 -3.92 -10.06 27.41
C LYS A 296 -2.83 -10.14 28.45
#